data_AF-A0A5C8AHW8-F1
#
_entry.id   AF-A0A5C8AHW8-F1
#
_cell.length_a   1.000
_cell.length_b   1.000
_cell.length_c   1.000
_cell.angle_alpha   90.00
_cell.angle_beta   90.00
_cell.angle_gamma   90.00
#
_symmetry.space_group_name_H-M   'P 1'
#
loop_
_entity.id
_entity.type
_entity.pdbx_description
1 polymer ?
#
loop_
_entity_poly.entity_id
_entity_poly.type
_entity_poly.pdbx_seq_one_letter_code
_entity_poly.pdbx_strand_id
1 'polypeptide(L)'
;MRNNKTIVMRKVRLTLMAGAVMVTVLATSCKKEETPAPTPATPASLYTRLGGDAAITAVTDQFIANVLADPTLVDNFVAAGTASNEAQYSLFRERLIDQLCDATGGPYTYL
;
A
#
# COMPACT_ATOMS: atom_id res chain seq x y z
N MET A 1 -11.20 21.95 -26.34
CA MET A 1 -9.75 21.70 -26.25
C MET A 1 -9.55 20.19 -26.09
N ARG A 2 -9.04 19.53 -27.13
CA ARG A 2 -8.75 18.08 -27.18
C ARG A 2 -7.37 17.94 -27.83
N ASN A 3 -6.38 17.57 -27.02
CA ASN A 3 -4.97 17.39 -27.37
C ASN A 3 -4.62 15.95 -26.94
N ASN A 4 -3.79 15.15 -27.59
CA ASN A 4 -3.05 15.20 -28.84
C ASN A 4 -2.79 13.73 -29.22
N LYS A 5 -2.96 13.39 -30.50
CA LYS A 5 -2.76 12.04 -31.04
C LYS A 5 -1.26 11.68 -31.10
N THR A 6 -1.02 10.40 -31.38
CA THR A 6 0.18 9.77 -31.94
C THR A 6 1.32 9.40 -30.98
N ILE A 7 1.21 8.19 -30.42
CA ILE A 7 2.35 7.38 -29.96
C ILE A 7 3.06 6.85 -31.23
N VAL A 8 4.15 7.51 -31.63
CA VAL A 8 5.01 7.04 -32.72
C VAL A 8 6.04 6.07 -32.14
N MET A 9 5.89 4.80 -32.50
CA MET A 9 6.76 3.70 -32.14
C MET A 9 8.08 3.80 -32.93
N ARG A 10 9.11 4.42 -32.34
CA ARG A 10 10.43 4.56 -32.98
C ARG A 10 11.27 3.31 -32.70
N LYS A 11 11.24 2.36 -33.65
CA LYS A 11 12.06 1.13 -33.68
C LYS A 11 13.55 1.48 -33.52
N VAL A 12 14.13 1.17 -32.37
CA VAL A 12 15.57 1.27 -32.11
C VAL A 12 16.27 0.17 -32.93
N ARG A 13 17.07 0.59 -33.92
CA ARG A 13 17.92 -0.31 -34.71
C ARG A 13 19.23 -0.51 -33.95
N LEU A 14 19.42 -1.71 -33.39
CA LEU A 14 20.63 -2.11 -32.69
C LEU A 14 21.68 -2.57 -33.72
N THR A 15 22.62 -1.67 -34.05
CA THR A 15 23.73 -1.94 -34.97
C THR A 15 24.88 -2.68 -34.24
N LEU A 16 25.27 -3.81 -34.81
CA LEU A 16 26.49 -4.59 -34.51
C LEU A 16 27.75 -3.72 -34.63
N MET A 17 28.59 -3.72 -33.59
CA MET A 17 30.00 -3.35 -33.70
C MET A 17 30.84 -4.45 -33.05
N ALA A 18 31.62 -5.11 -33.90
CA ALA A 18 32.68 -6.03 -33.54
C ALA A 18 33.82 -5.25 -32.84
N GLY A 19 34.34 -5.81 -31.75
CA GLY A 19 35.47 -5.25 -31.02
C GLY A 19 35.98 -6.25 -30.01
N ALA A 20 36.87 -7.12 -30.45
CA ALA A 20 37.54 -8.11 -29.62
C ALA A 20 38.56 -7.44 -28.70
N VAL A 21 38.42 -7.61 -27.38
CA VAL A 21 39.56 -7.69 -26.45
C VAL A 21 39.26 -8.78 -25.42
N MET A 22 40.02 -9.85 -25.53
CA MET A 22 40.04 -10.99 -24.62
C MET A 22 40.97 -10.68 -23.45
N VAL A 23 40.46 -10.73 -22.22
CA VAL A 23 41.28 -11.01 -21.03
C VAL A 23 40.50 -11.99 -20.15
N THR A 24 40.84 -13.26 -20.29
CA THR A 24 40.49 -14.35 -19.38
C THR A 24 41.24 -14.18 -18.07
N VAL A 25 40.51 -14.00 -16.97
CA VAL A 25 41.03 -14.24 -15.62
C VAL A 25 40.35 -15.50 -15.08
N LEU A 26 41.09 -16.60 -15.10
CA LEU A 26 40.81 -17.80 -14.33
C LEU A 26 41.36 -17.59 -12.93
N ALA A 27 40.50 -17.53 -11.91
CA ALA A 27 40.92 -17.68 -10.52
C ALA A 27 39.83 -18.38 -9.69
N THR A 28 40.08 -19.66 -9.43
CA THR A 28 39.82 -20.39 -8.19
C THR A 28 38.40 -20.34 -7.60
N SER A 29 37.68 -21.43 -7.87
CA SER A 29 36.66 -22.03 -7.01
C SER A 29 37.07 -22.00 -5.53
N CYS A 30 36.51 -21.06 -4.76
CA CYS A 30 36.25 -21.24 -3.34
C CYS A 30 34.75 -21.47 -3.19
N LYS A 31 34.35 -22.74 -3.12
CA LYS A 31 33.01 -23.16 -2.73
C LYS A 31 32.91 -22.94 -1.22
N LYS A 32 32.69 -21.69 -0.81
CA LYS A 32 32.29 -21.38 0.55
C LYS A 32 30.85 -21.87 0.66
N GLU A 33 30.66 -23.01 1.31
CA GLU A 33 29.34 -23.39 1.81
C GLU A 33 28.95 -22.33 2.84
N GLU A 34 28.27 -21.31 2.33
CA GLU A 34 27.64 -20.28 3.12
C GLU A 34 26.43 -20.97 3.77
N THR A 35 26.61 -21.42 5.00
CA THR A 35 25.49 -21.80 5.86
C THR A 35 24.46 -20.67 5.75
N PRO A 36 23.22 -20.94 5.31
CA PRO A 36 22.22 -19.89 5.19
C PRO A 36 22.10 -19.20 6.54
N ALA A 37 22.47 -17.92 6.59
CA ALA A 37 22.18 -17.11 7.76
C ALA A 37 20.66 -17.20 8.00
N PRO A 38 20.20 -17.36 9.25
CA PRO A 38 18.77 -17.37 9.53
C PRO A 38 18.16 -16.08 8.98
N THR A 39 17.25 -16.22 8.01
CA THR A 39 16.49 -15.09 7.48
C THR A 39 15.79 -14.40 8.65
N PRO A 40 15.97 -13.08 8.85
CA PRO A 40 15.24 -12.37 9.88
C PRO A 40 13.74 -12.61 9.69
N ALA A 41 13.06 -13.08 10.74
CA ALA A 41 11.61 -13.20 10.70
C ALA A 41 11.00 -11.82 10.45
N THR A 42 10.14 -11.71 9.43
CA THR A 42 9.45 -10.45 9.15
C THR A 42 8.65 -10.04 10.38
N PRO A 43 8.84 -8.81 10.91
CA PRO A 43 8.06 -8.33 12.03
C PRO A 43 6.56 -8.39 11.71
N ALA A 44 5.75 -8.79 12.70
CA ALA A 44 4.30 -8.73 12.55
C ALA A 44 3.86 -7.31 12.16
N SER A 45 2.90 -7.20 11.25
CA SER A 45 2.39 -5.90 10.79
C SER A 45 1.80 -5.12 11.97
N LEU A 46 1.67 -3.80 11.80
CA LEU A 46 1.02 -2.98 12.82
C LEU A 46 -0.42 -3.44 13.05
N TYR A 47 -1.14 -3.83 11.98
CA TYR A 47 -2.47 -4.44 12.05
C TYR A 47 -2.54 -5.60 13.06
N THR A 48 -1.61 -6.57 12.95
CA THR A 48 -1.56 -7.71 13.88
C THR A 48 -1.26 -7.26 15.31
N ARG A 49 -0.33 -6.31 15.49
CA ARG A 49 0.04 -5.80 16.82
C ARG A 49 -1.09 -5.00 17.50
N LEU A 50 -1.93 -4.33 16.72
CA LEU A 50 -3.08 -3.58 17.21
C LEU A 50 -4.27 -4.48 17.59
N GLY A 51 -4.29 -5.74 17.14
CA GLY A 51 -5.38 -6.69 17.41
C GLY A 51 -6.27 -7.01 16.19
N GLY A 52 -5.84 -6.61 15.00
CA GLY A 52 -6.53 -6.92 13.74
C GLY A 52 -7.89 -6.24 13.59
N ASP A 53 -8.75 -6.86 12.79
CA ASP A 53 -10.06 -6.34 12.34
C ASP A 53 -10.93 -5.83 13.49
N ALA A 54 -11.06 -6.60 14.57
CA ALA A 54 -11.89 -6.24 15.72
C ALA A 54 -11.41 -4.93 16.38
N ALA A 55 -10.10 -4.76 16.53
CA ALA A 55 -9.53 -3.57 17.15
C ALA A 55 -9.62 -2.34 16.24
N ILE A 56 -9.32 -2.50 14.94
CA ILE A 56 -9.45 -1.42 13.95
C ILE A 56 -10.90 -0.96 13.84
N THR A 57 -11.84 -1.90 13.80
CA THR A 57 -13.29 -1.62 13.76
C THR A 57 -13.72 -0.85 15.00
N ALA A 58 -13.36 -1.32 16.19
CA ALA A 58 -13.74 -0.67 17.45
C ALA A 58 -13.18 0.77 17.57
N VAL A 59 -11.92 0.99 17.19
CA VAL A 59 -11.31 2.33 17.20
C VAL A 59 -12.00 3.24 16.17
N THR A 60 -12.37 2.70 15.00
CA THR A 60 -13.09 3.47 13.98
C THR A 60 -14.46 3.89 14.46
N ASP A 61 -15.23 2.97 15.06
CA ASP A 61 -16.55 3.26 15.63
C ASP A 61 -16.47 4.33 16.71
N GLN A 62 -15.51 4.20 17.63
CA GLN A 62 -15.31 5.16 18.70
C GLN A 62 -14.87 6.52 18.15
N PHE A 63 -13.99 6.56 17.14
CA PHE A 63 -13.57 7.79 16.49
C PHE A 63 -14.77 8.53 15.88
N ILE A 64 -15.61 7.83 15.12
CA ILE A 64 -16.79 8.43 14.49
C ILE A 64 -17.75 8.96 15.56
N ALA A 65 -18.00 8.18 16.62
CA ALA A 65 -18.83 8.63 17.73
C ALA A 65 -18.30 9.90 18.41
N ASN A 66 -16.98 9.98 18.63
CA ASN A 66 -16.35 11.16 19.22
C ASN A 66 -16.49 12.39 18.31
N VAL A 67 -16.29 12.23 17.00
CA VAL A 67 -16.43 13.31 16.02
C VAL A 67 -17.87 13.83 15.96
N LEU A 68 -18.86 12.93 15.95
CA LEU A 68 -20.27 13.32 15.91
C LEU A 68 -20.73 14.00 17.20
N ALA A 69 -20.04 13.75 18.32
CA ALA A 69 -20.29 14.41 19.59
C ALA A 69 -19.59 15.77 19.73
N ASP A 70 -18.62 16.09 18.87
CA ASP A 70 -17.85 17.34 18.93
C ASP A 70 -18.51 18.43 18.08
N PRO A 71 -19.03 19.52 18.70
CA PRO A 71 -19.72 20.58 17.99
C PRO A 71 -18.83 21.39 17.04
N THR A 72 -17.51 21.31 17.19
CA THR A 72 -16.55 21.99 16.30
C THR A 72 -16.19 21.15 15.07
N LEU A 73 -16.39 19.82 15.14
CA LEU A 73 -16.03 18.89 14.08
C LEU A 73 -17.24 18.40 13.29
N VAL A 74 -18.39 18.22 13.95
CA VAL A 74 -19.57 17.54 13.41
C VAL A 74 -19.99 18.08 12.03
N ASP A 75 -19.97 19.40 11.83
CA ASP A 75 -20.38 20.05 10.58
C ASP A 75 -19.57 19.57 9.36
N ASN A 76 -18.30 19.17 9.55
CA ASN A 76 -17.46 18.63 8.48
C ASN A 76 -17.86 17.21 8.07
N PHE A 77 -18.59 16.49 8.92
CA PHE A 77 -18.97 15.09 8.74
C PHE A 77 -20.45 14.91 8.41
N VAL A 78 -21.31 15.90 8.70
CA VAL A 78 -22.72 15.87 8.27
C VAL A 78 -22.84 15.78 6.74
N ALA A 79 -21.94 16.45 6.01
CA ALA A 79 -21.90 16.40 4.53
C ALA A 79 -21.58 14.99 3.98
N ALA A 80 -20.92 14.13 4.77
CA ALA A 80 -20.67 12.73 4.42
C ALA A 80 -21.88 11.83 4.72
N GLY A 81 -23.04 12.39 5.06
CA GLY A 81 -24.27 11.66 5.34
C GLY A 81 -24.26 10.88 6.66
N THR A 82 -23.23 11.06 7.49
CA THR A 82 -23.00 10.28 8.71
C THR A 82 -24.09 10.46 9.78
N ALA A 83 -24.87 11.54 9.71
CA ALA A 83 -25.94 11.84 10.66
C ALA A 83 -27.37 11.68 10.08
N SER A 84 -27.53 11.63 8.76
CA SER A 84 -28.84 11.73 8.10
C SER A 84 -29.11 10.67 7.03
N ASN A 85 -28.12 9.85 6.69
CA ASN A 85 -28.24 8.80 5.69
C ASN A 85 -27.44 7.55 6.11
N GLU A 86 -28.15 6.51 6.56
CA GLU A 86 -27.56 5.26 7.05
C GLU A 86 -26.66 4.57 6.02
N ALA A 87 -27.02 4.60 4.73
CA ALA A 87 -26.22 3.99 3.67
C ALA A 87 -24.89 4.72 3.45
N GLN A 88 -24.90 6.06 3.51
CA GLN A 88 -23.67 6.85 3.42
C GLN A 88 -22.81 6.72 4.67
N TYR A 89 -23.43 6.70 5.86
CA TYR A 89 -22.73 6.40 7.11
C TYR A 89 -22.01 5.05 7.03
N SER A 90 -22.72 4.00 6.63
CA SER A 90 -22.15 2.65 6.52
C SER A 90 -21.00 2.62 5.53
N LEU A 91 -21.17 3.23 4.35
CA LEU A 91 -20.09 3.31 3.36
C LEU A 91 -18.87 4.05 3.92
N PHE A 92 -19.06 5.22 4.53
CA PHE A 92 -17.97 6.00 5.12
C PHE A 92 -17.21 5.20 6.20
N ARG A 93 -17.96 4.55 7.10
CA ARG A 93 -17.40 3.68 8.14
C ARG A 93 -16.54 2.57 7.54
N GLU A 94 -17.07 1.81 6.59
CA GLU A 94 -16.33 0.70 5.96
C GLU A 94 -15.08 1.21 5.21
N ARG A 95 -15.18 2.33 4.49
CA ARG A 95 -14.02 2.94 3.82
C ARG A 95 -12.94 3.32 4.82
N LEU A 96 -13.31 3.85 5.98
CA LEU A 96 -12.34 4.22 7.01
C LEU A 96 -11.68 3.00 7.65
N ILE A 97 -12.43 1.91 7.87
CA ILE A 97 -11.89 0.62 8.32
C ILE A 97 -10.90 0.08 7.28
N ASP A 98 -11.28 0.02 6.01
CA ASP A 98 -10.42 -0.42 4.91
C ASP A 98 -9.12 0.39 4.86
N GLN A 99 -9.23 1.72 4.97
CA GLN A 99 -8.08 2.63 4.96
C GLN A 99 -7.10 2.36 6.10
N LEU A 100 -7.61 2.16 7.33
CA LEU A 100 -6.78 1.89 8.49
C LEU A 100 -6.20 0.47 8.44
N CYS A 101 -6.96 -0.50 7.95
CA CYS A 101 -6.49 -1.85 7.73
C CYS A 101 -5.31 -1.88 6.74
N ASP A 102 -5.49 -1.31 5.55
CA ASP A 102 -4.44 -1.25 4.51
C ASP A 102 -3.19 -0.50 5.02
N ALA A 103 -3.38 0.70 5.59
CA ALA A 103 -2.29 1.53 6.09
C ALA A 103 -1.47 0.88 7.22
N THR A 104 -2.06 -0.05 7.97
CA THR A 104 -1.37 -0.77 9.06
C THR A 104 -0.77 -2.11 8.61
N GLY A 105 -0.86 -2.45 7.32
CA GLY A 105 -0.37 -3.70 6.74
C GLY A 105 -1.32 -4.88 7.00
N GLY A 106 -2.62 -4.62 7.06
CA GLY A 106 -3.68 -5.61 7.13
C GLY A 106 -4.09 -6.13 5.74
N PRO A 107 -5.05 -7.06 5.69
CA PRO A 107 -5.41 -7.75 4.45
C PRO A 107 -6.34 -6.98 3.51
N TYR A 108 -6.93 -5.86 3.94
CA TYR A 108 -7.88 -5.10 3.13
C TYR A 108 -7.14 -4.13 2.22
N THR A 109 -7.73 -3.85 1.06
CA THR A 109 -7.27 -2.83 0.14
C THR A 109 -8.27 -1.68 0.16
N TYR A 110 -7.77 -0.48 0.42
CA TYR A 110 -8.60 0.71 0.32
C TYR A 110 -8.85 1.08 -1.15
N LEU A 111 -10.12 1.17 -1.53
CA LEU A 111 -10.60 1.51 -2.88
C LEU A 111 -11.53 2.72 -2.85
#